data_AF-A0A3M1BNA9-F1
#
_entry.id   AF-A0A3M1BNA9-F1
#
_cell.length_a   1.000
_cell.length_b   1.000
_cell.length_c   1.000
_cell.angle_alpha   90.00
_cell.angle_beta   90.00
_cell.angle_gamma   90.00
#
_symmetry.space_group_name_H-M   'P 1'
#
loop_
_entity.id
_entity.type
_entity.pdbx_description
1 polymer ?
#
loop_
_entity_poly.entity_id
_entity_poly.type
_entity_poly.pdbx_seq_one_letter_code
_entity_poly.pdbx_strand_id
1 'polypeptide(L)'
;MERIYSIEERVILIVEDFFKDLQSREPFPTQLSEYRFMLKSKLVELVNQFPTDIQARNASFDSALEGILKSLEEVINRANLENKEELRRLIRGLEETNQVLKEFLYTDQIRDKSLLSKTTGRIGEWIEGLSMEFRRRFGGIINRLKALFGR
;
A
#
# COMPACT_ATOMS: atom_id res chain seq x y z
N MET A 1 -9.65 -20.56 21.38
CA MET A 1 -10.56 -20.43 20.22
C MET A 1 -9.79 -19.73 19.13
N GLU A 2 -9.62 -20.35 17.96
CA GLU A 2 -9.06 -19.67 16.79
C GLU A 2 -10.05 -18.58 16.34
N ARG A 3 -9.58 -17.34 16.24
CA ARG A 3 -10.41 -16.23 15.76
C ARG A 3 -10.64 -16.41 14.26
N ILE A 4 -11.90 -16.51 13.84
CA ILE A 4 -12.27 -16.56 12.42
C ILE A 4 -12.33 -15.14 11.91
N TYR A 5 -11.40 -14.77 11.04
CA TYR A 5 -11.35 -13.44 10.42
C TYR A 5 -12.28 -13.33 9.23
N SER A 6 -12.99 -12.20 9.13
CA SER A 6 -13.75 -11.82 7.93
C SER A 6 -12.84 -11.60 6.72
N ILE A 7 -13.40 -11.50 5.51
CA ILE A 7 -12.59 -11.26 4.31
C ILE A 7 -11.99 -9.85 4.35
N GLU A 8 -12.76 -8.87 4.84
CA GLU A 8 -12.30 -7.50 5.10
C GLU A 8 -11.10 -7.50 6.07
N GLU A 9 -11.22 -8.18 7.21
CA GLU A 9 -10.13 -8.28 8.19
C GLU A 9 -8.90 -8.95 7.57
N ARG A 10 -9.07 -9.97 6.71
CA ARG A 10 -7.95 -10.62 6.02
C ARG A 10 -7.26 -9.68 5.03
N VAL A 11 -8.00 -8.82 4.32
CA VAL A 11 -7.39 -7.79 3.46
C VAL A 11 -6.50 -6.88 4.28
N ILE A 12 -7.00 -6.42 5.43
CA ILE A 12 -6.25 -5.53 6.34
C ILE A 12 -5.00 -6.23 6.87
N LEU A 13 -5.12 -7.48 7.33
CA LEU A 13 -4.00 -8.27 7.83
C LEU A 13 -2.92 -8.49 6.77
N ILE A 14 -3.27 -8.71 5.51
CA ILE A 14 -2.29 -8.83 4.42
C ILE A 14 -1.44 -7.57 4.29
N VAL A 15 -2.07 -6.39 4.41
CA VAL A 15 -1.36 -5.10 4.40
C VAL A 15 -0.49 -4.95 5.65
N GLU A 16 -1.08 -5.12 6.84
CA GLU A 16 -0.36 -4.98 8.11
C GLU A 16 0.84 -5.92 8.20
N ASP A 17 0.66 -7.20 7.87
CA ASP A 17 1.72 -8.19 7.90
C ASP A 17 2.84 -7.80 6.94
N PHE A 18 2.53 -7.42 5.70
CA PHE A 18 3.57 -7.04 4.73
C PHE A 18 4.41 -5.85 5.20
N PHE A 19 3.76 -4.81 5.74
CA PHE A 19 4.46 -3.62 6.21
C PHE A 19 5.14 -3.82 7.58
N LYS A 20 4.75 -4.86 8.32
CA LYS A 20 5.45 -5.28 9.53
C LYS A 20 6.85 -5.78 9.19
N ASP A 21 7.83 -5.27 9.92
CA ASP A 21 9.24 -5.66 9.84
C ASP A 21 9.83 -5.58 8.40
N LEU A 22 9.45 -4.55 7.63
CA LEU A 22 9.92 -4.32 6.23
C LEU A 22 11.44 -4.44 6.05
N GLN A 23 12.22 -4.05 7.07
CA GLN A 23 13.68 -4.13 7.05
C GLN A 23 14.20 -5.57 6.92
N SER A 24 13.51 -6.55 7.51
CA SER A 24 13.95 -7.95 7.53
C SER A 24 13.34 -8.82 6.41
N ARG A 25 12.48 -8.25 5.56
CA ARG A 25 11.85 -8.99 4.47
C ARG A 25 12.82 -9.24 3.32
N GLU A 26 13.30 -10.47 3.21
CA GLU A 26 14.20 -10.91 2.15
C GLU A 26 13.77 -12.25 1.54
N PRO A 27 13.92 -12.46 0.21
CA PRO A 27 14.28 -11.45 -0.79
C PRO A 27 13.14 -10.45 -1.03
N PHE A 28 13.40 -9.15 -0.85
CA PHE A 28 12.34 -8.13 -0.92
C PHE A 28 11.51 -8.15 -2.22
N PRO A 29 12.08 -8.31 -3.43
CA PRO A 29 11.29 -8.34 -4.67
C PRO A 29 10.26 -9.49 -4.71
N THR A 30 10.64 -10.67 -4.24
CA THR A 30 9.75 -11.84 -4.18
C THR A 30 8.63 -11.60 -3.18
N GLN A 31 8.99 -11.13 -1.98
CA GLN A 31 8.02 -10.81 -0.92
C GLN A 31 7.03 -9.73 -1.36
N LEU A 32 7.49 -8.69 -2.06
CA LEU A 32 6.65 -7.64 -2.62
C LEU A 32 5.68 -8.20 -3.68
N SER A 33 6.17 -9.11 -4.54
CA SER A 33 5.32 -9.75 -5.55
C SER A 33 4.26 -10.67 -4.94
N GLU A 34 4.62 -11.44 -3.92
CA GLU A 34 3.68 -12.28 -3.17
C GLU A 34 2.61 -11.43 -2.47
N TYR A 35 3.03 -10.34 -1.82
CA TYR A 35 2.12 -9.38 -1.20
C TYR A 35 1.11 -8.82 -2.21
N ARG A 36 1.59 -8.32 -3.36
CA ARG A 36 0.73 -7.79 -4.41
C ARG A 36 -0.30 -8.83 -4.87
N PHE A 37 0.15 -10.08 -5.08
CA PHE A 37 -0.73 -11.18 -5.49
C PHE A 37 -1.79 -11.50 -4.43
N MET A 38 -1.37 -11.64 -3.17
CA MET A 38 -2.24 -11.94 -2.02
C MET A 38 -3.30 -10.85 -1.84
N LEU A 39 -2.89 -9.58 -1.82
CA LEU A 39 -3.79 -8.45 -1.67
C LEU A 39 -4.82 -8.41 -2.79
N LYS A 40 -4.36 -8.50 -4.04
CA LYS A 40 -5.24 -8.49 -5.21
C LYS A 40 -6.22 -9.66 -5.17
N SER A 41 -5.75 -10.88 -4.91
CA SER A 41 -6.59 -12.06 -4.84
C SER A 41 -7.67 -11.92 -3.77
N LYS A 42 -7.30 -11.40 -2.59
CA LYS A 42 -8.26 -11.23 -1.49
C LYS A 42 -9.28 -10.13 -1.76
N LEU A 43 -8.88 -9.03 -2.39
CA LEU A 43 -9.82 -7.98 -2.83
C LEU A 43 -10.76 -8.48 -3.92
N VAL A 44 -10.30 -9.32 -4.86
CA VAL A 44 -11.19 -9.96 -5.85
C VAL A 44 -12.20 -10.86 -5.14
N GLU A 45 -11.77 -11.67 -4.18
CA GLU A 45 -12.66 -12.51 -3.38
C GLU A 45 -13.71 -11.67 -2.64
N LEU A 46 -13.29 -10.57 -2.01
CA LEU A 46 -14.17 -9.62 -1.31
C LEU A 46 -15.28 -9.07 -2.22
N VAL A 47 -14.90 -8.58 -3.40
CA VAL A 47 -15.83 -8.00 -4.37
C VAL A 47 -16.81 -9.06 -4.92
N ASN A 48 -16.43 -10.33 -4.95
CA ASN A 48 -17.28 -11.43 -5.41
C ASN A 48 -18.09 -12.11 -4.29
N GLN A 49 -17.87 -11.75 -3.02
CA GLN A 49 -18.59 -12.32 -1.88
C GLN A 49 -20.11 -12.10 -1.97
N PHE A 50 -20.53 -10.96 -2.51
CA PHE A 50 -21.94 -10.57 -2.65
C PHE A 50 -22.28 -10.40 -4.13
N PRO A 51 -22.57 -11.49 -4.88
CA PRO A 51 -22.76 -11.43 -6.34
C PRO A 51 -24.01 -10.67 -6.78
N THR A 52 -25.07 -10.69 -5.97
CA THR A 52 -26.37 -10.08 -6.26
C THR A 52 -26.65 -8.82 -5.43
N ASP A 53 -25.96 -8.64 -4.31
CA ASP A 53 -26.12 -7.49 -3.41
C ASP A 53 -24.98 -6.48 -3.61
N ILE A 54 -25.27 -5.49 -4.45
CA ILE A 54 -24.32 -4.43 -4.79
C ILE A 54 -24.07 -3.48 -3.60
N GLN A 55 -25.06 -3.27 -2.74
CA GLN A 55 -24.92 -2.37 -1.59
C GLN A 55 -24.00 -3.01 -0.55
N ALA A 56 -24.23 -4.28 -0.20
CA ALA A 56 -23.35 -5.02 0.70
C ALA A 56 -21.93 -5.11 0.15
N ARG A 57 -21.77 -5.34 -1.16
CA ARG A 57 -20.46 -5.35 -1.83
C ARG A 57 -19.72 -4.02 -1.71
N ASN A 58 -20.37 -2.90 -2.05
CA ASN A 58 -19.74 -1.58 -1.94
C ASN A 58 -19.37 -1.28 -0.49
N ALA A 59 -20.28 -1.53 0.47
CA ALA A 59 -20.02 -1.27 1.90
C ALA A 59 -18.86 -2.12 2.46
N SER A 60 -18.79 -3.40 2.10
CA SER A 60 -17.71 -4.31 2.48
C SER A 60 -16.37 -3.88 1.87
N PHE A 61 -16.37 -3.51 0.59
CA PHE A 61 -15.18 -2.99 -0.07
C PHE A 61 -14.72 -1.66 0.56
N ASP A 62 -15.65 -0.74 0.81
CA ASP A 62 -15.36 0.55 1.45
C ASP A 62 -14.77 0.37 2.85
N SER A 63 -15.32 -0.55 3.65
CA SER A 63 -14.77 -0.90 4.96
C SER A 63 -13.34 -1.43 4.86
N ALA A 64 -13.04 -2.28 3.88
CA ALA A 64 -11.68 -2.75 3.63
C ALA A 64 -10.75 -1.61 3.20
N LEU A 65 -11.21 -0.66 2.36
CA LEU A 65 -10.42 0.51 1.97
C LEU A 65 -10.06 1.40 3.15
N GLU A 66 -11.00 1.66 4.05
CA GLU A 66 -10.76 2.44 5.27
C GLU A 66 -9.73 1.74 6.17
N GLY A 67 -9.86 0.42 6.32
CA GLY A 67 -8.91 -0.40 7.06
C GLY A 67 -7.51 -0.32 6.47
N ILE A 68 -7.35 -0.53 5.16
CA ILE A 68 -6.07 -0.38 4.46
C ILE A 68 -5.49 1.01 4.71
N LEU A 69 -6.29 2.06 4.50
CA LEU A 69 -5.82 3.44 4.62
C LEU A 69 -5.30 3.73 6.03
N LYS A 70 -6.02 3.26 7.06
CA LYS A 70 -5.61 3.40 8.46
C LYS A 70 -4.31 2.63 8.73
N SER A 71 -4.20 1.37 8.29
CA SER A 71 -3.00 0.56 8.51
C SER A 71 -1.77 1.18 7.83
N LEU A 72 -1.94 1.72 6.61
CA LEU A 72 -0.86 2.43 5.91
C LEU A 72 -0.45 3.73 6.64
N GLU A 73 -1.42 4.52 7.12
CA GLU A 73 -1.14 5.73 7.89
C GLU A 73 -0.33 5.42 9.17
N GLU A 74 -0.72 4.36 9.89
CA GLU A 74 0.02 3.90 11.06
C GLU A 74 1.45 3.47 10.73
N VAL A 75 1.65 2.76 9.62
CA VAL A 75 2.97 2.34 9.15
C VAL A 75 3.84 3.56 8.82
N ILE A 76 3.30 4.53 8.07
CA ILE A 76 4.03 5.75 7.69
C ILE A 76 4.44 6.54 8.95
N ASN A 77 3.54 6.66 9.92
CA ASN A 77 3.81 7.39 11.17
C ASN A 77 4.88 6.72 12.05
N ARG A 78 5.11 5.41 11.90
CA ARG A 78 6.12 4.65 12.64
C ARG A 78 7.42 4.45 11.87
N ALA A 79 7.44 4.74 10.57
CA ALA A 79 8.58 4.45 9.71
C ALA A 79 9.82 5.28 10.06
N ASN A 80 10.99 4.64 10.04
CA ASN A 80 12.25 5.37 10.20
C ASN A 80 12.69 6.00 8.87
N LEU A 81 12.38 7.29 8.70
CA LEU A 81 12.72 8.06 7.49
C LEU A 81 14.23 8.28 7.29
N GLU A 82 15.07 7.95 8.28
CA GLU A 82 16.53 8.02 8.18
C GLU A 82 17.15 6.74 7.64
N ASN A 83 16.41 5.62 7.66
CA ASN A 83 16.85 4.39 7.04
C ASN A 83 16.50 4.39 5.55
N LYS A 84 17.53 4.54 4.71
CA LYS A 84 17.39 4.56 3.24
C LYS A 84 16.67 3.34 2.70
N GLU A 85 17.01 2.15 3.20
CA GLU A 85 16.46 0.91 2.68
C GLU A 85 15.01 0.71 3.11
N GLU A 86 14.70 0.99 4.37
CA GLU A 86 13.33 0.97 4.88
C GLU A 86 12.44 1.97 4.15
N LEU A 87 12.88 3.22 3.99
CA LEU A 87 12.10 4.24 3.28
C LEU A 87 11.87 3.84 1.81
N ARG A 88 12.89 3.29 1.14
CA ARG A 88 12.75 2.77 -0.23
C ARG A 88 11.71 1.65 -0.29
N ARG A 89 11.76 0.70 0.64
CA ARG A 89 10.82 -0.43 0.69
C ARG A 89 9.40 0.01 1.03
N LEU A 90 9.24 0.96 1.95
CA LEU A 90 7.96 1.59 2.27
C LEU A 90 7.33 2.21 1.04
N ILE A 91 8.08 3.05 0.31
CA ILE A 91 7.60 3.68 -0.93
C ILE A 91 7.15 2.60 -1.93
N ARG A 92 7.99 1.58 -2.16
CA ARG A 92 7.66 0.46 -3.07
C ARG A 92 6.40 -0.31 -2.65
N GLY A 93 6.25 -0.58 -1.36
CA GLY A 93 5.05 -1.22 -0.83
C GLY A 93 3.79 -0.38 -1.05
N LEU A 94 3.88 0.93 -0.78
CA LEU A 94 2.77 1.86 -1.01
C LEU A 94 2.41 1.96 -2.50
N GLU A 95 3.41 2.01 -3.39
CA GLU A 95 3.22 1.98 -4.85
C GLU A 95 2.43 0.75 -5.29
N GLU A 96 2.85 -0.45 -4.87
CA GLU A 96 2.16 -1.70 -5.24
C GLU A 96 0.75 -1.77 -4.64
N THR A 97 0.57 -1.30 -3.40
CA THR A 97 -0.76 -1.20 -2.78
C THR A 97 -1.67 -0.29 -3.59
N ASN A 98 -1.18 0.90 -3.94
CA ASN A 98 -1.93 1.86 -4.74
C ASN A 98 -2.24 1.32 -6.14
N GLN A 99 -1.28 0.64 -6.77
CA GLN A 99 -1.47 0.03 -8.08
C GLN A 99 -2.57 -1.03 -8.04
N VAL A 100 -2.55 -1.93 -7.07
CA VAL A 100 -3.60 -2.94 -6.89
C VAL A 100 -4.96 -2.27 -6.73
N LEU A 101 -5.07 -1.26 -5.85
CA LEU A 101 -6.33 -0.54 -5.65
C LEU A 101 -6.81 0.16 -6.94
N LYS A 102 -5.92 0.79 -7.70
CA LYS A 102 -6.26 1.44 -8.98
C LYS A 102 -6.77 0.45 -10.02
N GLU A 103 -6.36 -0.81 -10.02
CA GLU A 103 -6.93 -1.83 -10.91
C GLU A 103 -8.45 -1.99 -10.68
N PHE A 104 -8.94 -1.76 -9.45
CA PHE A 104 -10.36 -1.78 -9.13
C PHE A 104 -11.12 -0.48 -9.50
N LEU A 105 -10.45 0.57 -9.98
CA LEU A 105 -11.17 1.73 -10.54
C LEU A 105 -11.83 1.38 -11.88
N TYR A 106 -11.27 0.41 -12.60
CA TYR A 106 -11.71 0.02 -13.95
C TYR A 106 -12.64 -1.20 -13.98
N THR A 107 -12.95 -1.82 -12.83
CA THR A 107 -13.90 -2.94 -12.77
C THR A 107 -15.34 -2.46 -12.64
N ASP A 108 -16.27 -3.09 -13.34
CA ASP A 108 -17.72 -2.80 -13.22
C ASP A 108 -18.35 -3.39 -11.95
N GLN A 109 -17.61 -4.22 -11.21
CA GLN A 109 -18.15 -4.90 -10.03
C GLN A 109 -18.40 -3.97 -8.85
N ILE A 110 -17.69 -2.85 -8.76
CA ILE A 110 -17.87 -1.86 -7.68
C ILE A 110 -18.46 -0.62 -8.34
N ARG A 111 -19.69 -0.24 -7.95
CA ARG A 111 -20.42 0.84 -8.61
C ARG A 111 -20.03 2.21 -8.07
N ASP A 112 -19.85 2.32 -6.76
CA ASP A 112 -19.37 3.55 -6.14
C ASP A 112 -17.84 3.52 -6.09
N LYS A 113 -17.20 4.45 -6.80
CA LYS A 113 -15.74 4.60 -6.84
C LYS A 113 -15.23 5.77 -6.01
N SER A 114 -16.12 6.49 -5.32
CA SER A 114 -15.79 7.73 -4.62
C SER A 114 -14.72 7.50 -3.56
N LEU A 115 -14.92 6.52 -2.68
CA LEU A 115 -13.95 6.21 -1.63
C LEU A 115 -12.66 5.62 -2.22
N LEU A 116 -12.75 4.70 -3.18
CA LEU A 116 -11.56 4.14 -3.86
C LEU A 116 -10.69 5.23 -4.51
N SER A 117 -11.32 6.19 -5.19
CA SER A 117 -10.62 7.32 -5.81
C SER A 117 -9.93 8.19 -4.76
N LYS A 118 -10.61 8.52 -3.65
CA LYS A 118 -10.03 9.27 -2.54
C LYS A 118 -8.86 8.51 -1.89
N THR A 119 -9.02 7.22 -1.63
CA THR A 119 -8.01 6.35 -1.03
C THR A 119 -6.77 6.26 -1.90
N THR A 120 -6.93 6.00 -3.20
CA THR A 120 -5.79 5.92 -4.14
C THR A 120 -5.10 7.28 -4.34
N GLY A 121 -5.86 8.37 -4.30
CA GLY A 121 -5.33 9.74 -4.30
C GLY A 121 -4.47 10.03 -3.07
N ARG A 122 -5.00 9.78 -1.87
CA ARG A 122 -4.27 9.99 -0.60
C ARG A 122 -3.00 9.14 -0.50
N ILE A 123 -3.04 7.88 -0.93
CA ILE A 123 -1.83 7.04 -0.99
C ILE A 123 -0.82 7.62 -2.00
N GLY A 124 -1.29 8.18 -3.13
CA GLY A 124 -0.46 8.89 -4.09
C GLY A 124 0.29 10.07 -3.47
N GLU A 125 -0.42 10.92 -2.72
CA GLU A 125 0.16 12.06 -1.99
C GLU A 125 1.24 11.61 -0.99
N TRP A 126 1.01 10.52 -0.27
CA TRP A 126 2.01 9.93 0.62
C TRP A 126 3.26 9.44 -0.12
N ILE A 127 3.07 8.72 -1.24
CA ILE A 127 4.18 8.24 -2.08
C ILE A 127 5.03 9.43 -2.57
N GLU A 128 4.38 10.49 -3.05
CA GLU A 128 5.06 11.69 -3.52
C GLU A 128 5.85 12.38 -2.39
N GLY A 129 5.21 12.56 -1.22
CA GLY A 129 5.83 13.14 -0.03
C GLY A 129 7.07 12.35 0.42
N LEU A 130 6.93 11.04 0.56
CA LEU A 130 8.04 10.14 0.96
C LEU A 130 9.13 10.10 -0.11
N SER A 131 8.78 10.13 -1.39
CA SER A 131 9.75 10.17 -2.49
C SER A 131 10.54 11.48 -2.53
N MET A 132 9.88 12.62 -2.28
CA MET A 132 10.56 13.90 -2.11
C MET A 132 11.53 13.85 -0.93
N GLU A 133 11.10 13.30 0.21
CA GLU A 133 11.92 13.14 1.40
C GLU A 133 13.13 12.23 1.16
N PHE A 134 12.91 11.10 0.47
CA PHE A 134 13.97 10.19 0.06
C PHE A 134 15.02 10.90 -0.82
N ARG A 135 14.57 11.66 -1.82
CA ARG A 135 15.46 12.45 -2.69
C ARG A 135 16.22 13.52 -1.91
N ARG A 136 15.54 14.23 -1.00
CA ARG A 136 16.14 15.28 -0.15
C ARG A 136 17.25 14.72 0.74
N ARG A 137 16.99 13.57 1.38
CA ARG A 137 17.93 12.94 2.33
C ARG A 137 19.07 12.20 1.63
N PHE A 138 18.75 11.39 0.62
CA PHE A 138 19.69 10.42 0.04
C PHE A 138 20.15 10.76 -1.38
N GLY A 139 19.54 11.77 -2.03
CA GLY A 139 19.94 12.24 -3.36
C GLY A 139 21.23 13.08 -3.38
N GLY A 140 21.73 13.49 -2.20
CA GLY A 140 22.89 14.37 -2.05
C GLY A 140 24.25 13.81 -2.49
N ILE A 141 24.36 12.51 -2.83
CA ILE A 141 25.62 11.92 -3.32
C ILE A 141 26.03 12.56 -4.66
N ILE A 142 25.07 12.89 -5.53
CA ILE A 142 25.35 13.54 -6.83
C ILE A 142 25.85 14.98 -6.64
N ASN A 143 25.33 15.70 -5.66
CA ASN A 143 25.79 17.05 -5.33
C ASN A 143 27.17 17.06 -4.63
N ARG A 144 27.48 16.03 -3.83
CA ARG A 144 28.82 15.85 -3.24
C ARG A 144 29.87 15.44 -4.27
N LEU A 145 29.53 14.60 -5.25
CA LEU A 145 30.44 14.26 -6.35
C LEU A 145 30.69 15.45 -7.30
N LYS A 146 29.66 16.24 -7.63
CA LYS A 146 29.85 17.50 -8.37
C LYS A 146 30.72 18.51 -7.63
N ALA A 147 30.70 18.53 -6.29
CA ALA A 147 31.58 19.38 -5.48
C ALA A 147 33.04 18.86 -5.41
N LEU A 148 33.27 17.56 -5.64
CA LEU A 148 34.61 16.96 -5.66
C LEU A 148 35.28 17.01 -7.04
N PHE A 149 34.49 17.01 -8.12
CA PHE A 149 34.98 17.12 -9.51
C PHE A 149 34.73 18.50 -10.14
N GLY A 150 34.20 19.45 -9.36
CA GLY A 150 33.89 20.83 -9.75
C GLY A 150 34.84 21.84 -9.13
N ARG A 151 36.15 21.63 -9.31
CA ARG A 151 37.20 22.65 -9.34
C ARG A 151 38.23 22.23 -10.38
#